data_AF-A0AAU1CFK0-F1
#
_entry.id   AF-A0AAU1CFK0-F1
#
_cell.length_a   1.000
_cell.length_b   1.000
_cell.length_c   1.000
_cell.angle_alpha   90.00
_cell.angle_beta   90.00
_cell.angle_gamma   90.00
#
_symmetry.space_group_name_H-M   'P 1'
#
loop_
_entity.id
_entity.type
_entity.pdbx_description
1 polymer ?
#
loop_
_entity_poly.entity_id
_entity_poly.type
_entity_poly.pdbx_seq_one_letter_code
_entity_poly.pdbx_strand_id
1 'polypeptide(L)'
;MKRGLRLANKKQKTTEQAPPKPKATRTSRYATAPQAVPAEATGEEETDELDEAATGWQQTTVKMAGLTRLVTVVVWIMVVAGPLLGFFAVALAGSSQAPATSGKQGGTGSVPSATGPSGFAELYVAAYLAAGEGTEEELLPYYSEPVTLANDPGSRSASNVVTVAAQQAEKGYWSVTVAARIAAKDKAGKMKDRGMHYYRVGVQVSGTPDAGGTIDPSKATEVPASPAASGPAPSPAQSSPAAQASPQPSGSAPAPAPRGPAALYAATSLPAEVNAPAAAQHGDLAYGSDRGVSADNPVTDTVSRFLAAYLTGQGELNRYVSPGLQVAAITPAPYESTLLTGLRDDQAADSDDTDAVPEDGTQRHVLVSVSATTGGQDYLLGYALTLTTRDGRWEVASFDTAPVLSPDRTGPVADNTGDAPDASSDES
;
A
#
# COMPACT_ATOMS: atom_id res chain seq x y z
N MET A 1 21.98 -77.68 22.91
CA MET A 1 22.87 -78.62 22.17
C MET A 1 22.27 -78.89 20.80
N LYS A 2 23.13 -79.00 19.76
CA LYS A 2 22.89 -79.38 18.34
C LYS A 2 22.28 -78.28 17.46
N ARG A 3 23.10 -77.53 16.70
CA ARG A 3 23.72 -77.83 15.38
C ARG A 3 22.68 -78.06 14.27
N GLY A 4 22.65 -77.16 13.31
CA GLY A 4 21.77 -77.18 12.13
C GLY A 4 22.22 -78.16 11.04
N LEU A 5 21.52 -78.14 9.88
CA LEU A 5 22.09 -78.16 8.52
C LEU A 5 20.99 -78.12 7.43
N ARG A 6 21.23 -77.27 6.40
CA ARG A 6 20.84 -77.33 4.95
C ARG A 6 19.36 -77.24 4.53
N LEU A 7 18.94 -76.19 3.82
CA LEU A 7 19.12 -75.79 2.40
C LEU A 7 18.21 -76.55 1.41
N ALA A 8 17.28 -75.82 0.78
CA ALA A 8 16.82 -76.09 -0.57
C ALA A 8 16.55 -74.76 -1.31
N ASN A 9 17.26 -74.62 -2.43
CA ASN A 9 17.24 -73.53 -3.40
C ASN A 9 15.84 -73.18 -3.93
N LYS A 10 15.58 -71.88 -4.14
CA LYS A 10 14.72 -71.45 -5.25
C LYS A 10 15.34 -70.26 -5.96
N LYS A 11 15.55 -70.47 -7.27
CA LYS A 11 16.22 -69.59 -8.23
C LYS A 11 15.61 -68.18 -8.24
N GLN A 12 16.49 -67.19 -8.17
CA GLN A 12 16.23 -65.82 -8.60
C GLN A 12 15.95 -65.83 -10.11
N LYS A 13 14.85 -65.20 -10.53
CA LYS A 13 14.64 -64.77 -11.91
C LYS A 13 14.55 -63.26 -11.91
N THR A 14 15.63 -62.65 -12.35
CA THR A 14 15.79 -61.26 -12.77
C THR A 14 14.57 -60.80 -13.57
N THR A 15 13.92 -59.71 -13.13
CA THR A 15 13.16 -58.85 -14.03
C THR A 15 13.66 -57.44 -13.78
N GLU A 16 14.54 -57.04 -14.69
CA GLU A 16 15.12 -55.73 -14.88
C GLU A 16 14.01 -54.80 -15.40
N GLN A 17 13.65 -53.76 -14.65
CA GLN A 17 12.69 -52.75 -15.08
C GLN A 17 13.46 -51.45 -15.39
N ALA A 18 13.56 -51.18 -16.69
CA ALA A 18 14.24 -50.04 -17.29
C ALA A 18 13.46 -48.72 -17.14
N PRO A 19 14.12 -47.54 -17.26
CA PRO A 19 13.58 -46.23 -16.84
C PRO A 19 12.61 -45.62 -17.86
N PRO A 20 11.71 -44.70 -17.45
CA PRO A 20 10.79 -44.03 -18.36
C PRO A 20 11.52 -43.01 -19.26
N LYS A 21 11.35 -43.15 -20.58
CA LYS A 21 11.86 -42.21 -21.60
C LYS A 21 10.87 -41.05 -21.85
N PRO A 22 11.37 -39.84 -22.18
CA PRO A 22 10.59 -38.62 -22.37
C PRO A 22 9.88 -38.56 -23.75
N LYS A 23 8.74 -37.88 -23.81
CA LYS A 23 8.05 -37.54 -25.07
C LYS A 23 8.52 -36.17 -25.57
N ALA A 24 9.05 -36.16 -26.79
CA ALA A 24 9.60 -35.00 -27.46
C ALA A 24 8.55 -34.17 -28.22
N THR A 25 8.88 -32.89 -28.30
CA THR A 25 8.34 -31.73 -29.04
C THR A 25 8.02 -31.98 -30.52
N ARG A 26 6.99 -31.31 -31.07
CA ARG A 26 6.87 -31.01 -32.51
C ARG A 26 6.49 -29.55 -32.73
N THR A 27 7.35 -28.87 -33.49
CA THR A 27 7.36 -27.44 -33.80
C THR A 27 6.62 -27.13 -35.12
N SER A 28 5.92 -25.98 -35.15
CA SER A 28 5.85 -24.92 -36.20
C SER A 28 5.46 -25.23 -37.67
N ARG A 29 4.44 -24.52 -38.21
CA ARG A 29 4.56 -23.39 -39.17
C ARG A 29 3.26 -23.08 -39.96
N TYR A 30 2.99 -21.78 -40.11
CA TYR A 30 2.35 -21.05 -41.24
C TYR A 30 0.98 -21.49 -41.82
N ALA A 31 0.01 -20.56 -41.84
CA ALA A 31 -0.62 -20.08 -43.08
C ALA A 31 -1.49 -18.81 -42.86
N THR A 32 -1.43 -17.92 -43.86
CA THR A 32 -2.00 -16.57 -44.01
C THR A 32 -3.47 -16.58 -44.49
N ALA A 33 -4.17 -15.46 -44.28
CA ALA A 33 -5.56 -15.10 -44.64
C ALA A 33 -5.98 -15.28 -46.12
N PRO A 34 -7.29 -15.14 -46.48
CA PRO A 34 -7.79 -13.81 -46.89
C PRO A 34 -9.26 -13.48 -46.52
N GLN A 35 -9.60 -12.18 -46.62
CA GLN A 35 -10.95 -11.60 -46.61
C GLN A 35 -11.74 -11.88 -47.91
N ALA A 36 -13.08 -11.95 -47.84
CA ALA A 36 -14.02 -11.31 -48.78
C ALA A 36 -15.49 -11.36 -48.27
N VAL A 37 -16.16 -10.21 -48.32
CA VAL A 37 -17.61 -9.87 -48.19
C VAL A 37 -18.39 -10.26 -49.47
N PRO A 38 -19.75 -10.09 -49.62
CA PRO A 38 -20.82 -9.67 -48.69
C PRO A 38 -22.09 -10.58 -48.73
N ALA A 39 -23.05 -10.32 -47.82
CA ALA A 39 -24.37 -10.95 -47.77
C ALA A 39 -25.41 -10.19 -48.61
N GLU A 40 -26.14 -10.94 -49.43
CA GLU A 40 -27.32 -10.53 -50.21
C GLU A 40 -28.63 -10.86 -49.46
N ALA A 41 -29.72 -10.28 -49.95
CA ALA A 41 -30.96 -9.99 -49.25
C ALA A 41 -32.04 -11.11 -49.28
N THR A 42 -33.01 -10.94 -48.36
CA THR A 42 -34.46 -11.26 -48.44
C THR A 42 -34.94 -12.71 -48.58
N GLY A 43 -35.79 -13.13 -47.62
CA GLY A 43 -36.99 -13.91 -47.90
C GLY A 43 -37.65 -14.48 -46.62
N GLU A 44 -38.73 -13.87 -46.10
CA GLU A 44 -40.18 -14.18 -46.24
C GLU A 44 -40.64 -15.44 -45.47
N GLU A 45 -41.63 -15.22 -44.56
CA GLU A 45 -42.78 -16.10 -44.22
C GLU A 45 -42.47 -17.48 -43.58
N GLU A 46 -43.24 -18.11 -42.69
CA GLU A 46 -44.62 -18.01 -42.22
C GLU A 46 -44.70 -18.72 -40.85
N THR A 47 -45.82 -18.49 -40.17
CA THR A 47 -46.26 -18.92 -38.84
C THR A 47 -46.56 -20.43 -38.68
N ASP A 48 -46.45 -20.95 -37.45
CA ASP A 48 -47.44 -21.83 -36.79
C ASP A 48 -47.00 -22.08 -35.32
N GLU A 49 -47.74 -21.55 -34.34
CA GLU A 49 -48.83 -22.17 -33.57
C GLU A 49 -48.38 -22.69 -32.18
N LEU A 50 -48.80 -21.91 -31.17
CA LEU A 50 -49.40 -22.26 -29.88
C LEU A 50 -48.75 -23.34 -28.99
N ASP A 51 -48.33 -22.92 -27.79
CA ASP A 51 -49.00 -23.38 -26.58
C ASP A 51 -48.78 -22.47 -25.36
N GLU A 52 -49.89 -22.19 -24.67
CA GLU A 52 -50.03 -21.34 -23.50
C GLU A 52 -49.49 -22.01 -22.22
N ALA A 53 -48.82 -21.24 -21.36
CA ALA A 53 -48.90 -21.44 -19.91
C ALA A 53 -48.60 -20.15 -19.15
N ALA A 54 -49.68 -19.47 -18.79
CA ALA A 54 -49.92 -18.67 -17.59
C ALA A 54 -48.72 -18.16 -16.76
N THR A 55 -48.69 -16.83 -16.61
CA THR A 55 -48.40 -16.00 -15.41
C THR A 55 -47.68 -14.74 -15.89
N GLY A 56 -48.18 -13.51 -15.78
CA GLY A 56 -49.16 -12.96 -14.88
C GLY A 56 -48.57 -11.71 -14.22
N TRP A 57 -48.27 -10.66 -14.99
CA TRP A 57 -48.16 -9.29 -14.45
C TRP A 57 -48.67 -8.29 -15.50
N GLN A 58 -49.69 -7.55 -15.08
CA GLN A 58 -50.47 -6.59 -15.84
C GLN A 58 -49.61 -5.39 -16.27
N GLN A 59 -49.40 -5.20 -17.57
CA GLN A 59 -49.06 -3.89 -18.11
C GLN A 59 -50.34 -3.20 -18.58
N THR A 60 -50.81 -2.24 -17.79
CA THR A 60 -51.90 -1.33 -18.15
C THR A 60 -51.49 -0.53 -19.39
N THR A 61 -51.90 -1.01 -20.56
CA THR A 61 -51.87 -0.26 -21.81
C THR A 61 -53.08 0.68 -21.81
N VAL A 62 -52.87 1.95 -21.50
CA VAL A 62 -53.83 2.99 -21.86
C VAL A 62 -53.52 3.44 -23.28
N LYS A 63 -54.34 2.97 -24.23
CA LYS A 63 -54.47 3.58 -25.56
C LYS A 63 -55.33 4.84 -25.40
N MET A 64 -54.76 6.01 -25.67
CA MET A 64 -55.53 7.17 -26.13
C MET A 64 -54.82 7.76 -27.34
N ALA A 65 -55.46 7.54 -28.48
CA ALA A 65 -55.12 8.12 -29.76
C ALA A 65 -55.49 9.62 -29.76
N GLY A 66 -54.65 10.42 -30.40
CA GLY A 66 -55.00 11.78 -30.83
C GLY A 66 -54.13 12.86 -30.22
N LEU A 67 -52.97 13.12 -30.81
CA LEU A 67 -52.45 14.49 -30.98
C LEU A 67 -51.34 14.53 -32.05
N THR A 68 -51.65 14.03 -33.24
CA THR A 68 -50.80 14.18 -34.43
C THR A 68 -50.88 15.64 -34.92
N ARG A 69 -49.99 16.51 -34.41
CA ARG A 69 -49.39 17.69 -35.11
C ARG A 69 -48.54 18.59 -34.21
N LEU A 70 -47.75 18.02 -33.29
CA LEU A 70 -46.79 18.82 -32.48
C LEU A 70 -45.45 18.12 -32.21
N VAL A 71 -45.09 17.12 -33.03
CA VAL A 71 -43.85 16.32 -32.82
C VAL A 71 -42.67 16.80 -33.69
N THR A 72 -42.91 17.48 -34.81
CA THR A 72 -41.83 17.87 -35.72
C THR A 72 -41.08 19.14 -35.31
N VAL A 73 -41.66 19.98 -34.45
CA VAL A 73 -41.04 21.23 -33.98
C VAL A 73 -40.18 21.02 -32.73
N VAL A 74 -40.57 20.09 -31.85
CA VAL A 74 -39.82 19.79 -30.61
C VAL A 74 -38.50 19.08 -30.91
N VAL A 75 -38.47 18.23 -31.94
CA VAL A 75 -37.25 17.54 -32.38
C VAL A 75 -36.24 18.51 -33.01
N TRP A 76 -36.68 19.54 -33.74
CA TRP A 76 -35.77 20.54 -34.31
C TRP A 76 -35.23 21.53 -33.26
N ILE A 77 -35.99 21.84 -32.20
CA ILE A 77 -35.48 22.64 -31.08
C ILE A 77 -34.40 21.86 -30.31
N MET A 78 -34.51 20.54 -30.19
CA MET A 78 -33.54 19.72 -29.45
C MET A 78 -32.23 19.49 -30.21
N VAL A 79 -32.25 19.51 -31.56
CA VAL A 79 -31.03 19.42 -32.40
C VAL A 79 -30.29 20.76 -32.49
N VAL A 80 -30.99 21.90 -32.35
CA VAL A 80 -30.36 23.23 -32.32
C VAL A 80 -29.95 23.66 -30.90
N ALA A 81 -30.50 23.06 -29.84
CA ALA A 81 -30.09 23.33 -28.45
C ALA A 81 -28.79 22.60 -28.02
N GLY A 82 -28.31 21.63 -28.80
CA GLY A 82 -27.07 20.89 -28.53
C GLY A 82 -25.78 21.73 -28.58
N PRO A 83 -25.58 22.66 -29.54
CA PRO A 83 -24.35 23.45 -29.59
C PRO A 83 -24.34 24.67 -28.67
N LEU A 84 -25.49 25.13 -28.15
CA LEU A 84 -25.55 26.35 -27.32
C LEU A 84 -25.39 26.10 -25.81
N LEU A 85 -25.50 24.85 -25.34
CA LEU A 85 -25.06 24.47 -23.99
C LEU A 85 -23.58 24.03 -23.92
N GLY A 86 -22.92 23.84 -25.07
CA GLY A 86 -21.47 23.66 -25.16
C GLY A 86 -20.68 24.97 -25.21
N PHE A 87 -21.33 26.10 -25.53
CA PHE A 87 -20.66 27.40 -25.66
C PHE A 87 -20.85 28.33 -24.44
N PHE A 88 -21.72 27.99 -23.48
CA PHE A 88 -21.85 28.73 -22.21
C PHE A 88 -21.01 28.14 -21.05
N ALA A 89 -20.28 27.03 -21.30
CA ALA A 89 -19.36 26.41 -20.36
C ALA A 89 -17.87 26.79 -20.58
N VAL A 90 -17.59 27.70 -21.53
CA VAL A 90 -16.22 28.18 -21.85
C VAL A 90 -16.04 29.70 -21.58
N ALA A 91 -17.01 30.36 -20.95
CA ALA A 91 -16.92 31.80 -20.62
C ALA A 91 -17.11 32.15 -19.13
N LEU A 92 -17.14 31.17 -18.22
CA LEU A 92 -17.11 31.38 -16.76
C LEU A 92 -15.99 30.60 -16.03
N ALA A 93 -15.12 29.92 -16.79
CA ALA A 93 -13.79 29.54 -16.32
C ALA A 93 -12.86 30.77 -16.38
N GLY A 94 -13.15 31.77 -15.54
CA GLY A 94 -12.51 33.08 -15.65
C GLY A 94 -12.69 33.98 -14.42
N SER A 95 -12.82 33.41 -13.24
CA SER A 95 -12.69 34.13 -11.97
C SER A 95 -12.38 33.20 -10.81
N SER A 96 -11.37 32.35 -10.97
CA SER A 96 -10.57 31.99 -9.81
C SER A 96 -9.76 33.23 -9.45
N GLN A 97 -10.28 34.06 -8.55
CA GLN A 97 -9.44 34.96 -7.78
C GLN A 97 -8.44 34.07 -7.05
N ALA A 98 -7.25 33.96 -7.63
CA ALA A 98 -6.08 33.55 -6.89
C ALA A 98 -6.04 34.43 -5.64
N PRO A 99 -5.99 33.87 -4.41
CA PRO A 99 -5.61 34.69 -3.28
C PRO A 99 -4.24 35.25 -3.64
N ALA A 100 -4.14 36.58 -3.68
CA ALA A 100 -2.91 37.29 -3.97
C ALA A 100 -1.80 36.63 -3.15
N THR A 101 -0.81 36.07 -3.86
CA THR A 101 0.46 35.67 -3.29
C THR A 101 1.10 36.92 -2.73
N SER A 102 0.78 37.24 -1.48
CA SER A 102 1.65 38.06 -0.67
C SER A 102 2.90 37.23 -0.45
N GLY A 103 3.88 37.45 -1.32
CA GLY A 103 5.26 37.11 -1.06
C GLY A 103 5.64 37.73 0.28
N LYS A 104 5.64 36.90 1.32
CA LYS A 104 6.31 37.17 2.57
C LYS A 104 6.88 35.85 3.07
N GLN A 105 8.14 35.61 2.71
CA GLN A 105 9.00 34.72 3.49
C GLN A 105 8.90 35.13 4.97
N GLY A 106 8.61 34.17 5.84
CA GLY A 106 8.68 34.35 7.29
C GLY A 106 7.57 33.63 8.05
N GLY A 107 7.80 32.36 8.38
CA GLY A 107 7.02 31.64 9.40
C GLY A 107 7.14 30.12 9.23
N THR A 108 7.96 29.48 10.06
CA THR A 108 7.94 28.03 10.29
C THR A 108 6.65 27.65 11.04
N GLY A 109 5.50 27.76 10.37
CA GLY A 109 4.26 27.20 10.90
C GLY A 109 4.34 25.69 10.85
N SER A 110 4.24 25.02 12.00
CA SER A 110 4.15 23.55 12.03
C SER A 110 2.91 23.12 11.25
N VAL A 111 3.09 22.30 10.22
CA VAL A 111 2.00 21.76 9.40
C VAL A 111 1.30 20.68 10.23
N PRO A 112 -0.05 20.67 10.30
CA PRO A 112 -0.78 19.64 11.05
C PRO A 112 -0.45 18.21 10.59
N SER A 113 -0.09 17.34 11.53
CA SER A 113 0.24 15.94 11.26
C SER A 113 -0.99 15.05 11.14
N ALA A 114 -1.00 14.14 10.17
CA ALA A 114 -2.05 13.15 9.99
C ALA A 114 -2.00 12.00 11.01
N THR A 115 -0.87 11.79 11.71
CA THR A 115 -0.64 10.59 12.55
C THR A 115 -1.70 10.40 13.64
N GLY A 116 -2.08 11.48 14.33
CA GLY A 116 -3.09 11.47 15.38
C GLY A 116 -4.48 11.03 14.88
N PRO A 117 -5.10 11.76 13.92
CA PRO A 117 -6.41 11.38 13.40
C PRO A 117 -6.41 10.02 12.69
N SER A 118 -5.29 9.59 12.08
CA SER A 118 -5.14 8.24 11.52
C SER A 118 -5.28 7.14 12.56
N GLY A 119 -4.49 7.18 13.64
CA GLY A 119 -4.56 6.16 14.70
C GLY A 119 -5.91 6.13 15.42
N PHE A 120 -6.51 7.31 15.65
CA PHE A 120 -7.86 7.38 16.21
C PHE A 120 -8.92 6.71 15.31
N ALA A 121 -8.86 6.96 13.99
CA ALA A 121 -9.79 6.37 13.04
C ALA A 121 -9.67 4.84 12.96
N GLU A 122 -8.45 4.30 13.04
CA GLU A 122 -8.22 2.84 13.07
C GLU A 122 -8.90 2.18 14.27
N LEU A 123 -8.74 2.76 15.46
CA LEU A 123 -9.36 2.27 16.69
C LEU A 123 -10.89 2.35 16.63
N TYR A 124 -11.42 3.47 16.14
CA TYR A 124 -12.86 3.65 15.99
C TYR A 124 -13.49 2.66 15.00
N VAL A 125 -12.86 2.46 13.83
CA VAL A 125 -13.36 1.51 12.82
C VAL A 125 -13.31 0.09 13.36
N ALA A 126 -12.25 -0.30 14.07
CA ALA A 126 -12.16 -1.61 14.70
C ALA A 126 -13.27 -1.83 15.75
N ALA A 127 -13.53 -0.84 16.60
CA ALA A 127 -14.60 -0.88 17.60
C ALA A 127 -15.99 -0.95 16.93
N TYR A 128 -16.25 -0.09 15.94
CA TYR A 128 -17.51 -0.08 15.18
C TYR A 128 -17.83 -1.44 14.53
N LEU A 129 -16.82 -2.12 13.99
CA LEU A 129 -16.99 -3.41 13.34
C LEU A 129 -17.22 -4.56 14.32
N ALA A 130 -16.74 -4.44 15.56
CA ALA A 130 -16.99 -5.42 16.62
C ALA A 130 -18.33 -5.19 17.33
N ALA A 131 -18.76 -3.92 17.42
CA ALA A 131 -19.98 -3.50 18.08
C ALA A 131 -21.23 -4.08 17.39
N GLY A 132 -22.25 -4.32 18.19
CA GLY A 132 -23.60 -4.71 17.80
C GLY A 132 -24.63 -4.25 18.84
N GLU A 133 -25.85 -4.74 18.71
CA GLU A 133 -26.97 -4.41 19.59
C GLU A 133 -26.63 -4.69 21.06
N GLY A 134 -26.75 -3.68 21.92
CA GLY A 134 -26.45 -3.76 23.35
C GLY A 134 -24.98 -3.49 23.71
N THR A 135 -24.12 -3.21 22.72
CA THR A 135 -22.70 -2.84 22.93
C THR A 135 -22.36 -1.45 22.39
N GLU A 136 -23.37 -0.63 22.08
CA GLU A 136 -23.17 0.71 21.51
C GLU A 136 -22.41 1.66 22.45
N GLU A 137 -22.42 1.37 23.76
CA GLU A 137 -21.63 2.11 24.76
C GLU A 137 -20.12 2.05 24.47
N GLU A 138 -19.64 0.99 23.81
CA GLU A 138 -18.24 0.84 23.39
C GLU A 138 -17.82 1.87 22.33
N LEU A 139 -18.77 2.48 21.63
CA LEU A 139 -18.51 3.52 20.61
C LEU A 139 -18.43 4.93 21.19
N LEU A 140 -18.98 5.16 22.39
CA LEU A 140 -19.02 6.49 23.02
C LEU A 140 -17.66 7.17 23.18
N PRO A 141 -16.54 6.45 23.45
CA PRO A 141 -15.22 7.08 23.50
C PRO A 141 -14.78 7.70 22.16
N TYR A 142 -15.37 7.28 21.04
CA TYR A 142 -15.00 7.72 19.70
C TYR A 142 -16.07 8.61 19.06
N TYR A 143 -17.35 8.25 19.21
CA TYR A 143 -18.48 8.90 18.57
C TYR A 143 -19.53 9.24 19.62
N SER A 144 -19.78 10.54 19.80
CA SER A 144 -20.61 11.04 20.91
C SER A 144 -22.11 11.05 20.63
N GLU A 145 -22.52 10.77 19.39
CA GLU A 145 -23.95 10.71 19.04
C GLU A 145 -24.53 9.32 19.34
N PRO A 146 -25.82 9.24 19.70
CA PRO A 146 -26.46 7.95 19.93
C PRO A 146 -26.53 7.15 18.62
N VAL A 147 -26.09 5.90 18.69
CA VAL A 147 -26.17 4.94 17.59
C VAL A 147 -27.06 3.79 18.03
N THR A 148 -27.89 3.30 17.13
CA THR A 148 -28.64 2.05 17.31
C THR A 148 -28.10 1.03 16.32
N LEU A 149 -27.48 -0.03 16.83
CA LEU A 149 -26.97 -1.13 16.00
C LEU A 149 -28.01 -2.25 15.94
N ALA A 150 -28.22 -2.82 14.76
CA ALA A 150 -29.19 -3.88 14.53
C ALA A 150 -28.53 -5.26 14.30
N ASN A 151 -27.20 -5.31 14.38
CA ASN A 151 -26.42 -6.53 14.19
C ASN A 151 -26.05 -7.15 15.53
N ASP A 152 -25.90 -8.47 15.58
CA ASP A 152 -25.44 -9.13 16.80
C ASP A 152 -24.01 -8.66 17.17
N PRO A 153 -23.71 -8.45 18.46
CA PRO A 153 -22.35 -8.18 18.92
C PRO A 153 -21.35 -9.23 18.45
N GLY A 154 -20.20 -8.79 17.94
CA GLY A 154 -19.16 -9.67 17.40
C GLY A 154 -19.63 -10.52 16.22
N SER A 155 -20.71 -10.13 15.52
CA SER A 155 -21.08 -10.74 14.22
C SER A 155 -20.05 -10.45 13.13
N ARG A 156 -19.23 -9.41 13.32
CA ARG A 156 -18.10 -9.05 12.49
C ARG A 156 -16.87 -8.78 13.37
N SER A 157 -15.69 -8.95 12.80
CA SER A 157 -14.43 -8.58 13.43
C SER A 157 -13.47 -8.03 12.39
N ALA A 158 -12.72 -7.00 12.77
CA ALA A 158 -11.69 -6.42 11.93
C ALA A 158 -10.31 -6.98 12.29
N SER A 159 -9.49 -7.22 11.28
CA SER A 159 -8.06 -7.52 11.39
C SER A 159 -7.31 -6.68 10.37
N ASN A 160 -6.01 -6.41 10.60
CA ASN A 160 -5.21 -5.56 9.71
C ASN A 160 -5.89 -4.21 9.43
N VAL A 161 -6.27 -3.49 10.48
CA VAL A 161 -6.92 -2.17 10.38
C VAL A 161 -5.84 -1.12 10.23
N VAL A 162 -5.80 -0.44 9.08
CA VAL A 162 -4.70 0.48 8.70
C VAL A 162 -5.24 1.67 7.92
N THR A 163 -4.76 2.87 8.24
CA THR A 163 -5.06 4.07 7.47
C THR A 163 -4.35 4.06 6.13
N VAL A 164 -5.11 4.23 5.04
CA VAL A 164 -4.57 4.29 3.66
C VAL A 164 -4.56 5.71 3.10
N ALA A 165 -5.35 6.62 3.66
CA ALA A 165 -5.34 8.04 3.32
C ALA A 165 -5.86 8.89 4.48
N ALA A 166 -5.27 10.05 4.69
CA ALA A 166 -5.74 11.06 5.63
C ALA A 166 -5.58 12.44 5.00
N GLN A 167 -6.69 13.12 4.76
CA GLN A 167 -6.70 14.45 4.15
C GLN A 167 -7.37 15.45 5.09
N GLN A 168 -6.71 16.57 5.36
CA GLN A 168 -7.31 17.66 6.10
C GLN A 168 -8.36 18.33 5.21
N ALA A 169 -9.64 18.15 5.53
CA ALA A 169 -10.74 18.77 4.80
C ALA A 169 -10.88 20.25 5.21
N GLU A 170 -10.73 20.52 6.51
CA GLU A 170 -10.73 21.86 7.08
C GLU A 170 -9.72 21.94 8.23
N LYS A 171 -9.44 23.15 8.71
CA LYS A 171 -8.51 23.36 9.83
C LYS A 171 -8.92 22.54 11.06
N GLY A 172 -8.12 21.52 11.39
CA GLY A 172 -8.38 20.62 12.53
C GLY A 172 -9.47 19.56 12.25
N TYR A 173 -9.86 19.37 10.99
CA TYR A 173 -10.86 18.38 10.58
C TYR A 173 -10.35 17.53 9.42
N TRP A 174 -10.37 16.22 9.62
CA TRP A 174 -9.74 15.25 8.73
C TRP A 174 -10.76 14.28 8.15
N SER A 175 -10.61 13.95 6.87
CA SER A 175 -11.23 12.80 6.25
C SER A 175 -10.21 11.68 6.19
N VAL A 176 -10.44 10.62 6.95
CA VAL A 176 -9.53 9.47 7.06
C VAL A 176 -10.17 8.25 6.41
N THR A 177 -9.43 7.58 5.54
CA THR A 177 -9.81 6.31 4.91
C THR A 177 -8.99 5.18 5.51
N VAL A 178 -9.67 4.20 6.08
CA VAL A 178 -9.11 3.05 6.79
C VAL A 178 -9.44 1.77 6.04
N ALA A 179 -8.44 0.95 5.76
CA ALA A 179 -8.59 -0.41 5.26
C ALA A 179 -8.72 -1.38 6.45
N ALA A 180 -9.61 -2.35 6.37
CA ALA A 180 -9.78 -3.40 7.37
C ALA A 180 -10.12 -4.73 6.70
N ARG A 181 -9.43 -5.80 7.07
CA ARG A 181 -9.81 -7.16 6.66
C ARG A 181 -10.92 -7.66 7.58
N ILE A 182 -12.08 -7.95 7.00
CA ILE A 182 -13.29 -8.29 7.74
C ILE A 182 -13.48 -9.79 7.76
N ALA A 183 -13.72 -10.34 8.95
CA ALA A 183 -14.34 -11.64 9.10
C ALA A 183 -15.77 -11.46 9.63
N ALA A 184 -16.72 -12.22 9.11
CA ALA A 184 -18.13 -12.15 9.52
C ALA A 184 -18.70 -13.53 9.79
N LYS A 185 -19.60 -13.64 10.78
CA LYS A 185 -20.33 -14.87 11.08
C LYS A 185 -21.25 -15.22 9.91
N ASP A 186 -21.17 -16.47 9.44
CA ASP A 186 -22.17 -17.03 8.55
C ASP A 186 -23.45 -17.44 9.31
N LYS A 187 -24.45 -17.96 8.60
CA LYS A 187 -25.71 -18.45 9.22
C LYS A 187 -25.49 -19.57 10.24
N ALA A 188 -24.35 -20.24 10.21
CA ALA A 188 -23.96 -21.29 11.16
C ALA A 188 -23.10 -20.74 12.33
N GLY A 189 -22.90 -19.42 12.40
CA GLY A 189 -22.11 -18.76 13.44
C GLY A 189 -20.59 -18.85 13.24
N LYS A 190 -20.10 -19.38 12.12
CA LYS A 190 -18.66 -19.50 11.84
C LYS A 190 -18.13 -18.21 11.23
N MET A 191 -16.99 -17.74 11.72
CA MET A 191 -16.30 -16.59 11.12
C MET A 191 -15.73 -16.96 9.76
N LYS A 192 -16.16 -16.25 8.74
CA LYS A 192 -15.67 -16.39 7.37
C LYS A 192 -15.00 -15.08 6.94
N ASP A 193 -13.79 -15.19 6.40
CA ASP A 193 -13.10 -14.05 5.81
C ASP A 193 -13.94 -13.48 4.64
N ARG A 194 -14.13 -12.17 4.67
CA ARG A 194 -14.87 -11.38 3.69
C ARG A 194 -13.94 -10.54 2.83
N GLY A 195 -12.64 -10.55 3.11
CA GLY A 195 -11.63 -9.79 2.38
C GLY A 195 -11.41 -8.41 2.95
N MET A 196 -10.76 -7.55 2.16
CA MET A 196 -10.43 -6.18 2.54
C MET A 196 -11.59 -5.23 2.23
N HIS A 197 -11.99 -4.43 3.21
CA HIS A 197 -12.99 -3.38 3.09
C HIS A 197 -12.36 -2.03 3.44
N TYR A 198 -12.94 -0.94 2.93
CA TYR A 198 -12.43 0.41 3.15
C TYR A 198 -13.54 1.27 3.74
N TYR A 199 -13.20 2.03 4.78
CA TYR A 199 -14.13 2.88 5.51
C TYR A 199 -13.60 4.30 5.56
N ARG A 200 -14.48 5.27 5.37
CA ARG A 200 -14.16 6.69 5.51
C ARG A 200 -14.87 7.27 6.72
N VAL A 201 -14.11 8.02 7.53
CA VAL A 201 -14.58 8.66 8.76
C VAL A 201 -14.13 10.13 8.78
N GLY A 202 -15.00 11.03 9.25
CA GLY A 202 -14.63 12.39 9.63
C GLY A 202 -14.09 12.42 11.06
N VAL A 203 -12.91 13.01 11.26
CA VAL A 203 -12.26 13.14 12.58
C VAL A 203 -12.00 14.60 12.87
N GLN A 204 -12.61 15.11 13.94
CA GLN A 204 -12.32 16.42 14.48
C GLN A 204 -11.18 16.33 15.51
N VAL A 205 -10.23 17.24 15.41
CA VAL A 205 -9.04 17.30 16.27
C VAL A 205 -8.98 18.66 16.98
N SER A 206 -8.99 18.62 18.31
CA SER A 206 -8.71 19.79 19.14
C SER A 206 -7.36 19.57 19.83
N GLY A 207 -6.32 20.27 19.38
CA GLY A 207 -4.96 20.06 19.88
C GLY A 207 -3.90 20.80 19.08
N THR A 208 -2.63 20.49 19.35
CA THR A 208 -1.49 21.08 18.64
C THR A 208 -1.39 20.60 17.18
N PRO A 209 -0.66 21.31 16.30
CA PRO A 209 -0.39 20.84 14.94
C PRO A 209 0.20 19.44 14.88
N ASP A 210 1.11 19.09 15.78
CA ASP A 210 1.74 17.75 15.82
C ASP A 210 0.72 16.62 16.06
N ALA A 211 -0.43 16.94 16.65
CA ALA A 211 -1.53 16.03 16.88
C ALA A 211 -2.58 16.04 15.74
N GLY A 212 -2.42 16.90 14.73
CA GLY A 212 -3.37 17.14 13.64
C GLY A 212 -4.35 18.28 13.89
N GLY A 213 -4.22 18.98 15.01
CA GLY A 213 -5.04 20.14 15.37
C GLY A 213 -4.46 21.45 14.83
N THR A 214 -4.96 22.58 15.36
CA THR A 214 -4.61 23.93 14.89
C THR A 214 -4.20 24.87 16.02
N ILE A 215 -4.12 24.37 17.26
CA ILE A 215 -3.77 25.16 18.44
C ILE A 215 -2.25 25.34 18.48
N ASP A 216 -1.77 26.53 18.17
CA ASP A 216 -0.35 26.85 18.29
C ASP A 216 0.10 26.72 19.77
N PRO A 217 1.08 25.85 20.09
CA PRO A 217 1.57 25.68 21.47
C PRO A 217 2.10 26.99 22.07
N SER A 218 2.53 27.94 21.24
CA SER A 218 3.03 29.26 21.66
C SER A 218 1.91 30.19 22.15
N LYS A 219 0.66 29.91 21.78
CA LYS A 219 -0.52 30.74 22.07
C LYS A 219 -1.38 30.23 23.22
N ALA A 220 -1.11 29.00 23.69
CA ALA A 220 -1.87 28.35 24.77
C ALA A 220 -1.44 28.76 26.20
N THR A 221 -0.42 29.62 26.34
CA THR A 221 0.12 30.05 27.65
C THR A 221 -0.72 31.15 28.33
N GLU A 222 -1.75 31.69 27.69
CA GLU A 222 -2.59 32.75 28.28
C GLU A 222 -3.86 32.16 28.91
N VAL A 223 -3.72 31.52 30.07
CA VAL A 223 -4.85 31.28 30.99
C VAL A 223 -4.86 32.43 32.00
N PRO A 224 -5.97 33.20 32.15
CA PRO A 224 -6.05 34.26 33.14
C PRO A 224 -6.00 33.65 34.55
N ALA A 225 -5.08 34.13 35.37
CA ALA A 225 -5.00 33.79 36.78
C ALA A 225 -6.36 34.04 37.46
N SER A 226 -6.99 32.97 37.95
CA SER A 226 -8.16 33.08 38.82
C SER A 226 -7.74 33.74 40.14
N PRO A 227 -8.48 34.73 40.67
CA PRO A 227 -8.02 35.51 41.82
C PRO A 227 -7.98 34.63 43.08
N ALA A 228 -6.85 34.68 43.78
CA ALA A 228 -6.62 34.00 45.03
C ALA A 228 -7.68 34.37 46.09
N ALA A 229 -8.47 33.38 46.52
CA ALA A 229 -9.23 33.47 47.75
C ALA A 229 -8.30 33.17 48.93
N SER A 230 -8.14 34.18 49.80
CA SER A 230 -7.41 34.08 51.06
C SER A 230 -8.24 33.34 52.11
N GLY A 231 -7.64 32.39 52.83
CA GLY A 231 -8.24 31.73 53.99
C GLY A 231 -7.17 31.00 54.84
N PRO A 232 -7.19 31.06 56.18
CA PRO A 232 -5.98 30.97 57.00
C PRO A 232 -5.66 29.57 57.56
N ALA A 233 -4.40 29.47 58.00
CA ALA A 233 -3.63 28.38 58.60
C ALA A 233 -4.31 27.43 59.62
N PRO A 234 -3.65 26.28 59.89
CA PRO A 234 -3.52 25.77 61.25
C PRO A 234 -2.06 25.71 61.73
N SER A 235 -1.87 25.85 63.04
CA SER A 235 -0.63 25.59 63.82
C SER A 235 -1.00 24.63 64.97
N PRO A 236 -0.04 24.06 65.74
CA PRO A 236 1.22 23.42 65.35
C PRO A 236 1.35 21.99 65.95
N ALA A 237 2.51 21.38 65.68
CA ALA A 237 3.01 20.04 65.99
C ALA A 237 2.83 19.48 67.42
N GLN A 238 2.76 18.14 67.51
CA GLN A 238 3.35 17.34 68.59
C GLN A 238 4.09 16.10 68.03
N SER A 239 5.41 16.16 68.15
CA SER A 239 6.38 15.12 68.58
C SER A 239 6.47 13.74 67.90
N SER A 240 7.55 13.56 67.13
CA SER A 240 8.26 12.29 66.85
C SER A 240 9.02 11.77 68.09
N PRO A 241 9.48 10.50 68.16
CA PRO A 241 10.67 10.02 67.43
C PRO A 241 10.48 8.55 66.93
N ALA A 242 11.31 7.83 66.16
CA ALA A 242 12.60 7.98 65.49
C ALA A 242 12.59 6.94 64.35
N ALA A 243 12.87 7.33 63.11
CA ALA A 243 13.12 6.39 62.01
C ALA A 243 14.47 6.69 61.37
N GLN A 244 15.24 5.61 61.20
CA GLN A 244 16.65 5.58 60.84
C GLN A 244 16.89 6.19 59.45
N ALA A 245 17.99 6.94 59.36
CA ALA A 245 18.48 7.54 58.13
C ALA A 245 18.82 6.46 57.09
N SER A 246 18.22 6.59 55.91
CA SER A 246 18.71 5.99 54.67
C SER A 246 19.14 7.12 53.72
N PRO A 247 20.25 6.99 52.99
CA PRO A 247 20.83 8.09 52.21
C PRO A 247 19.94 8.42 51.00
N GLN A 248 19.60 9.70 50.89
CA GLN A 248 18.89 10.28 49.75
C GLN A 248 19.79 10.25 48.51
N PRO A 249 19.39 9.61 47.38
CA PRO A 249 20.11 9.80 46.14
C PRO A 249 19.84 11.23 45.64
N SER A 250 20.90 12.04 45.60
CA SER A 250 20.94 13.30 44.85
C SER A 250 20.86 13.00 43.35
N GLY A 251 19.67 12.63 42.88
CA GLY A 251 19.32 12.64 41.48
C GLY A 251 18.37 13.82 41.26
N SER A 252 18.83 14.85 40.56
CA SER A 252 17.95 15.90 40.03
C SER A 252 16.88 15.22 39.18
N ALA A 253 15.68 15.04 39.72
CA ALA A 253 14.53 14.66 38.92
C ALA A 253 14.34 15.74 37.86
N PRO A 254 14.33 15.40 36.55
CA PRO A 254 13.96 16.38 35.56
C PRO A 254 12.56 16.89 35.90
N ALA A 255 12.41 18.22 35.94
CA ALA A 255 11.12 18.86 36.14
C ALA A 255 10.09 18.25 35.17
N PRO A 256 8.84 18.00 35.60
CA PRO A 256 7.81 17.51 34.68
C PRO A 256 7.71 18.51 33.53
N ALA A 257 7.96 18.04 32.30
CA ALA A 257 7.72 18.84 31.11
C ALA A 257 6.29 19.39 31.18
N PRO A 258 6.07 20.68 30.83
CA PRO A 258 4.73 21.23 30.78
C PRO A 258 3.91 20.36 29.83
N ARG A 259 2.90 19.66 30.37
CA ARG A 259 1.92 18.93 29.56
C ARG A 259 1.16 20.00 28.78
N GLY A 260 1.50 20.17 27.50
CA GLY A 260 0.67 20.91 26.57
C GLY A 260 -0.77 20.36 26.59
N PRO A 261 -1.77 21.10 26.10
CA PRO A 261 -3.14 20.61 26.05
C PRO A 261 -3.16 19.24 25.35
N ALA A 262 -3.69 18.22 26.05
CA ALA A 262 -3.83 16.90 25.47
C ALA A 262 -4.71 17.01 24.22
N ALA A 263 -4.27 16.43 23.11
CA ALA A 263 -5.08 16.41 21.90
C ALA A 263 -6.35 15.58 22.15
N LEU A 264 -7.48 16.11 21.71
CA LEU A 264 -8.78 15.46 21.75
C LEU A 264 -9.20 15.13 20.33
N TYR A 265 -9.74 13.92 20.16
CA TYR A 265 -10.22 13.39 18.90
C TYR A 265 -11.68 12.99 19.05
N ALA A 266 -12.49 13.31 18.05
CA ALA A 266 -13.88 12.87 17.99
C ALA A 266 -14.23 12.49 16.55
N ALA A 267 -14.87 11.34 16.37
CA ALA A 267 -15.49 11.00 15.11
C ALA A 267 -16.75 11.87 14.95
N THR A 268 -16.98 12.36 13.75
CA THR A 268 -18.17 13.18 13.41
C THR A 268 -19.21 12.41 12.61
N SER A 269 -18.92 11.15 12.27
CA SER A 269 -19.83 10.29 11.53
C SER A 269 -19.59 8.81 11.85
N LEU A 270 -20.59 7.99 11.56
CA LEU A 270 -20.39 6.54 11.41
C LEU A 270 -19.42 6.25 10.25
N PRO A 271 -18.70 5.12 10.28
CA PRO A 271 -17.84 4.71 9.17
C PRO A 271 -18.66 4.43 7.90
N ALA A 272 -18.36 5.17 6.83
CA ALA A 272 -18.96 4.96 5.52
C ALA A 272 -18.11 3.99 4.70
N GLU A 273 -18.70 2.89 4.23
CA GLU A 273 -18.00 1.95 3.34
C GLU A 273 -17.76 2.59 1.97
N VAL A 274 -16.51 2.55 1.50
CA VAL A 274 -16.05 3.18 0.25
C VAL A 274 -15.23 2.19 -0.59
N ASN A 275 -14.96 2.55 -1.84
CA ASN A 275 -14.10 1.76 -2.71
C ASN A 275 -12.64 1.79 -2.23
N ALA A 276 -11.88 0.76 -2.62
CA ALA A 276 -10.43 0.76 -2.49
C ALA A 276 -9.81 1.96 -3.22
N PRO A 277 -8.71 2.54 -2.72
CA PRO A 277 -7.91 3.50 -3.48
C PRO A 277 -7.52 2.92 -4.84
N ALA A 278 -7.48 3.76 -5.87
CA ALA A 278 -7.08 3.34 -7.21
C ALA A 278 -5.63 2.84 -7.20
N ALA A 279 -5.39 1.69 -7.83
CA ALA A 279 -4.04 1.18 -8.03
C ALA A 279 -3.31 2.01 -9.09
N ALA A 280 -2.05 2.33 -8.84
CA ALA A 280 -1.17 2.97 -9.82
C ALA A 280 -0.29 1.92 -10.51
N GLN A 281 0.11 2.20 -11.75
CA GLN A 281 1.21 1.50 -12.39
C GLN A 281 2.52 2.15 -11.97
N HIS A 282 3.57 1.34 -11.77
CA HIS A 282 4.91 1.87 -11.52
C HIS A 282 5.53 2.40 -12.83
N GLY A 283 6.46 3.34 -12.71
CA GLY A 283 7.31 3.76 -13.84
C GLY A 283 8.25 2.64 -14.29
N ASP A 284 8.90 2.83 -15.43
CA ASP A 284 9.94 1.93 -15.91
C ASP A 284 11.14 1.96 -14.95
N LEU A 285 11.84 0.83 -14.79
CA LEU A 285 13.03 0.75 -13.95
C LEU A 285 14.30 0.96 -14.79
N ALA A 286 15.35 1.49 -14.17
CA ALA A 286 16.64 1.79 -14.83
C ALA A 286 17.50 0.53 -15.12
N TYR A 287 16.91 -0.66 -15.09
CA TYR A 287 17.59 -1.93 -15.34
C TYR A 287 17.17 -2.47 -16.71
N GLY A 288 18.13 -2.98 -17.46
CA GLY A 288 17.92 -3.58 -18.77
C GLY A 288 17.22 -4.94 -18.74
N SER A 289 17.42 -5.71 -19.80
CA SER A 289 16.86 -7.05 -19.95
C SER A 289 17.48 -8.05 -18.96
N ASP A 290 16.78 -9.16 -18.71
CA ASP A 290 17.31 -10.24 -17.88
C ASP A 290 18.56 -10.85 -18.54
N ARG A 291 19.66 -10.86 -17.79
CA ARG A 291 20.95 -11.45 -18.19
C ARG A 291 20.98 -12.96 -17.96
N GLY A 292 19.98 -13.51 -17.27
CA GLY A 292 19.99 -14.89 -16.79
C GLY A 292 20.96 -15.09 -15.63
N VAL A 293 21.10 -16.35 -15.20
CA VAL A 293 21.95 -16.73 -14.07
C VAL A 293 22.98 -17.74 -14.56
N SER A 294 24.26 -17.37 -14.52
CA SER A 294 25.38 -18.27 -14.80
C SER A 294 26.41 -18.17 -13.68
N ALA A 295 26.85 -19.31 -13.13
CA ALA A 295 27.88 -19.35 -12.10
C ALA A 295 29.27 -18.91 -12.61
N ASP A 296 29.48 -18.92 -13.92
CA ASP A 296 30.72 -18.46 -14.54
C ASP A 296 30.79 -16.92 -14.60
N ASN A 297 29.65 -16.22 -14.48
CA ASN A 297 29.62 -14.77 -14.45
C ASN A 297 30.02 -14.26 -13.04
N PRO A 298 31.10 -13.46 -12.91
CA PRO A 298 31.62 -13.04 -11.61
C PRO A 298 30.65 -12.15 -10.82
N VAL A 299 29.79 -11.40 -11.49
CA VAL A 299 28.71 -10.62 -10.84
C VAL A 299 27.68 -11.56 -10.22
N THR A 300 27.22 -12.55 -10.99
CA THR A 300 26.22 -13.53 -10.54
C THR A 300 26.75 -14.35 -9.37
N ASP A 301 28.01 -14.80 -9.46
CA ASP A 301 28.67 -15.54 -8.40
C ASP A 301 28.78 -14.73 -7.10
N THR A 302 29.26 -13.49 -7.18
CA THR A 302 29.39 -12.57 -6.04
C THR A 302 28.03 -12.34 -5.35
N VAL A 303 27.00 -11.99 -6.13
CA VAL A 303 25.65 -11.74 -5.62
C VAL A 303 25.05 -13.00 -4.98
N SER A 304 25.20 -14.15 -5.63
CA SER A 304 24.64 -15.42 -5.11
C SER A 304 25.24 -15.80 -3.76
N ARG A 305 26.56 -15.67 -3.60
CA ARG A 305 27.26 -16.04 -2.36
C ARG A 305 27.07 -15.00 -1.26
N PHE A 306 26.97 -13.72 -1.62
CA PHE A 306 26.57 -12.66 -0.70
C PHE A 306 25.17 -12.92 -0.11
N LEU A 307 24.16 -13.12 -0.97
CA LEU A 307 22.78 -13.34 -0.52
C LEU A 307 22.60 -14.66 0.23
N ALA A 308 23.34 -15.71 -0.13
CA ALA A 308 23.38 -16.95 0.64
C ALA A 308 23.89 -16.70 2.06
N ALA A 309 25.02 -16.01 2.23
CA ALA A 309 25.56 -15.68 3.56
C ALA A 309 24.64 -14.75 4.35
N TYR A 310 24.03 -13.77 3.69
CA TYR A 310 23.13 -12.81 4.32
C TYR A 310 21.82 -13.45 4.83
N LEU A 311 21.19 -14.32 4.03
CA LEU A 311 19.85 -14.85 4.28
C LEU A 311 19.83 -16.17 5.07
N THR A 312 20.89 -16.98 4.96
CA THR A 312 20.98 -18.28 5.66
C THR A 312 21.91 -18.24 6.87
N GLY A 313 22.70 -17.17 7.01
CA GLY A 313 23.78 -17.08 7.99
C GLY A 313 24.93 -18.07 7.72
N GLN A 314 24.94 -18.77 6.57
CA GLN A 314 25.98 -19.73 6.20
C GLN A 314 27.02 -19.11 5.27
N GLY A 315 28.29 -19.23 5.65
CA GLY A 315 29.42 -18.73 4.85
C GLY A 315 29.88 -17.34 5.27
N GLU A 316 30.87 -16.82 4.54
CA GLU A 316 31.53 -15.56 4.86
C GLU A 316 30.84 -14.40 4.11
N LEU A 317 30.26 -13.44 4.84
CA LEU A 317 29.64 -12.23 4.28
C LEU A 317 30.68 -11.15 3.96
N ASN A 318 31.64 -10.95 4.87
CA ASN A 318 32.63 -9.87 4.80
C ASN A 318 33.50 -9.92 3.54
N ARG A 319 33.61 -11.08 2.87
CA ARG A 319 34.35 -11.24 1.62
C ARG A 319 33.61 -10.72 0.38
N TYR A 320 32.35 -10.31 0.52
CA TYR A 320 31.52 -9.86 -0.60
C TYR A 320 31.05 -8.42 -0.46
N VAL A 321 31.46 -7.73 0.60
CA VAL A 321 31.00 -6.38 0.91
C VAL A 321 32.17 -5.43 0.81
N SER A 322 31.91 -4.24 0.26
CA SER A 322 32.92 -3.21 0.22
C SER A 322 33.19 -2.64 1.62
N PRO A 323 34.43 -2.17 1.88
CA PRO A 323 34.72 -1.45 3.11
C PRO A 323 33.75 -0.29 3.31
N GLY A 324 33.09 -0.25 4.47
CA GLY A 324 32.11 0.79 4.82
C GLY A 324 30.64 0.35 4.72
N LEU A 325 30.32 -0.74 4.02
CA LEU A 325 28.98 -1.32 4.06
C LEU A 325 28.77 -2.06 5.40
N GLN A 326 27.94 -1.48 6.26
CA GLN A 326 27.56 -2.08 7.54
C GLN A 326 26.37 -3.04 7.33
N VAL A 327 26.67 -4.29 6.99
CA VAL A 327 25.67 -5.34 6.82
C VAL A 327 26.04 -6.58 7.63
N ALA A 328 25.06 -7.18 8.29
CA ALA A 328 25.21 -8.41 9.05
C ALA A 328 24.17 -9.43 8.57
N ALA A 329 24.48 -10.72 8.66
CA ALA A 329 23.52 -11.78 8.35
C ALA A 329 22.30 -11.70 9.28
N ILE A 330 21.12 -12.01 8.74
CA ILE A 330 19.86 -11.95 9.50
C ILE A 330 19.89 -13.02 10.60
N THR A 331 19.60 -12.61 11.85
CA THR A 331 19.63 -13.50 13.01
C THR A 331 18.31 -13.45 13.78
N PRO A 332 17.65 -14.60 14.03
CA PRO A 332 17.98 -15.94 13.52
C PRO A 332 17.82 -16.04 12.00
N ALA A 333 18.54 -16.98 11.37
CA ALA A 333 18.49 -17.16 9.91
C ALA A 333 17.05 -17.52 9.48
N PRO A 334 16.41 -16.70 8.63
CA PRO A 334 15.02 -16.94 8.20
C PRO A 334 14.89 -18.07 7.17
N TYR A 335 15.97 -18.38 6.43
CA TYR A 335 15.97 -19.32 5.32
C TYR A 335 17.05 -20.41 5.47
N GLU A 336 16.74 -21.60 4.94
CA GLU A 336 17.64 -22.75 4.95
C GLU A 336 18.57 -22.76 3.73
N SER A 337 18.07 -22.31 2.57
CA SER A 337 18.86 -22.19 1.34
C SER A 337 18.35 -21.06 0.44
N THR A 338 19.19 -20.64 -0.52
CA THR A 338 18.84 -19.62 -1.51
C THR A 338 19.33 -20.04 -2.90
N LEU A 339 18.56 -19.70 -3.93
CA LEU A 339 18.92 -19.87 -5.33
C LEU A 339 18.67 -18.56 -6.07
N LEU A 340 19.70 -18.04 -6.73
CA LEU A 340 19.55 -16.89 -7.61
C LEU A 340 18.80 -17.32 -8.88
N THR A 341 17.69 -16.63 -9.21
CA THR A 341 16.80 -17.01 -10.33
C THR A 341 16.73 -15.97 -11.45
N GLY A 342 17.17 -14.73 -11.21
CA GLY A 342 17.23 -13.71 -12.25
C GLY A 342 18.13 -12.54 -11.87
N LEU A 343 18.73 -11.91 -12.88
CA LEU A 343 19.62 -10.76 -12.70
C LEU A 343 19.44 -9.79 -13.88
N ARG A 344 19.08 -8.54 -13.57
CA ARG A 344 19.06 -7.43 -14.51
C ARG A 344 20.09 -6.40 -14.07
N ASP A 345 20.78 -5.77 -15.01
CA ASP A 345 21.74 -4.71 -14.72
C ASP A 345 21.50 -3.46 -15.58
N ASP A 346 22.16 -2.37 -15.23
CA ASP A 346 22.12 -1.08 -15.93
C ASP A 346 22.98 -1.04 -17.21
N GLN A 347 23.62 -2.16 -17.57
CA GLN A 347 24.50 -2.25 -18.72
C GLN A 347 23.71 -2.52 -20.01
N ALA A 348 24.18 -1.98 -21.14
CA ALA A 348 23.57 -2.22 -22.45
C ALA A 348 23.59 -3.72 -22.81
N ALA A 349 22.51 -4.23 -23.42
CA ALA A 349 22.32 -5.67 -23.66
C ALA A 349 23.46 -6.35 -24.46
N ASP A 350 24.15 -5.60 -25.33
CA ASP A 350 25.22 -6.10 -26.21
C ASP A 350 26.64 -5.97 -25.60
N SER A 351 26.74 -5.65 -24.30
CA SER A 351 28.02 -5.69 -23.60
C SER A 351 28.46 -7.14 -23.38
N ASP A 352 29.40 -7.60 -24.20
CA ASP A 352 30.06 -8.93 -24.14
C ASP A 352 31.13 -9.00 -23.03
N ASP A 353 31.05 -8.12 -22.02
CA ASP A 353 32.04 -7.93 -20.95
C ASP A 353 31.95 -8.98 -19.84
N THR A 354 31.27 -10.11 -20.06
CA THR A 354 31.09 -11.15 -19.04
C THR A 354 32.39 -11.82 -18.60
N ASP A 355 33.42 -11.80 -19.45
CA ASP A 355 34.72 -12.45 -19.19
C ASP A 355 35.88 -11.45 -18.95
N ALA A 356 35.63 -10.15 -19.09
CA ALA A 356 36.66 -9.14 -18.86
C ALA A 356 36.82 -8.89 -17.36
N VAL A 357 38.08 -8.85 -16.87
CA VAL A 357 38.37 -8.37 -15.52
C VAL A 357 38.04 -6.88 -15.50
N PRO A 358 37.07 -6.43 -14.69
CA PRO A 358 36.66 -5.03 -14.70
C PRO A 358 37.71 -4.15 -14.03
N GLU A 359 37.83 -2.91 -14.51
CA GLU A 359 38.72 -1.92 -13.88
C GLU A 359 38.25 -1.63 -12.45
N ASP A 360 39.18 -1.39 -11.53
CA ASP A 360 38.85 -1.06 -10.14
C ASP A 360 38.02 0.23 -10.06
N GLY A 361 37.00 0.22 -9.20
CA GLY A 361 36.05 1.31 -9.04
C GLY A 361 34.90 1.31 -10.04
N THR A 362 34.87 0.38 -11.00
CA THR A 362 33.70 0.16 -11.87
C THR A 362 32.47 -0.10 -11.01
N GLN A 363 31.36 0.57 -11.31
CA GLN A 363 30.08 0.39 -10.62
C GLN A 363 29.06 -0.31 -11.52
N ARG A 364 28.15 -1.04 -10.90
CA ARG A 364 27.01 -1.68 -11.58
C ARG A 364 25.81 -1.75 -10.65
N HIS A 365 24.67 -1.22 -11.09
CA HIS A 365 23.41 -1.40 -10.40
C HIS A 365 22.74 -2.68 -10.89
N VAL A 366 22.37 -3.56 -9.95
CA VAL A 366 21.72 -4.85 -10.27
C VAL A 366 20.39 -4.97 -9.56
N LEU A 367 19.39 -5.47 -10.29
CA LEU A 367 18.11 -5.93 -9.75
C LEU A 367 18.05 -7.45 -9.83
N VAL A 368 17.92 -8.06 -8.66
CA VAL A 368 18.19 -9.48 -8.44
C VAL A 368 16.92 -10.15 -7.95
N SER A 369 16.61 -11.33 -8.49
CA SER A 369 15.51 -12.19 -8.01
C SER A 369 16.07 -13.48 -7.41
N VAL A 370 15.72 -13.78 -6.17
CA VAL A 370 16.22 -14.97 -5.43
C VAL A 370 15.06 -15.80 -4.92
N SER A 371 15.10 -17.11 -5.15
CA SER A 371 14.24 -18.07 -4.46
C SER A 371 14.90 -18.48 -3.13
N ALA A 372 14.26 -18.15 -2.00
CA ALA A 372 14.73 -18.51 -0.67
C ALA A 372 13.82 -19.61 -0.08
N THR A 373 14.42 -20.73 0.33
CA THR A 373 13.69 -21.93 0.78
C THR A 373 13.71 -22.03 2.30
N THR A 374 12.57 -22.30 2.91
CA THR A 374 12.44 -22.61 4.35
C THR A 374 11.21 -23.46 4.60
N GLY A 375 11.30 -24.48 5.46
CA GLY A 375 10.16 -25.36 5.74
C GLY A 375 9.60 -26.09 4.50
N GLY A 376 10.45 -26.33 3.50
CA GLY A 376 10.05 -26.94 2.22
C GLY A 376 9.22 -26.05 1.29
N GLN A 377 9.16 -24.74 1.54
CA GLN A 377 8.51 -23.75 0.68
C GLN A 377 9.53 -22.75 0.12
N ASP A 378 9.30 -22.31 -1.11
CA ASP A 378 10.13 -21.32 -1.80
C ASP A 378 9.45 -19.94 -1.79
N TYR A 379 10.22 -18.93 -1.39
CA TYR A 379 9.80 -17.53 -1.35
C TYR A 379 10.65 -16.71 -2.32
N LEU A 380 10.00 -16.03 -3.26
CA LEU A 380 10.68 -15.14 -4.21
C LEU A 380 10.96 -13.78 -3.54
N LEU A 381 12.23 -13.39 -3.52
CA LEU A 381 12.73 -12.14 -2.98
C LEU A 381 13.37 -11.30 -4.08
N GLY A 382 13.23 -9.97 -3.99
CA GLY A 382 13.84 -9.01 -4.90
C GLY A 382 14.82 -8.10 -4.17
N TYR A 383 16.00 -7.88 -4.75
CA TYR A 383 17.04 -7.02 -4.20
C TYR A 383 17.60 -6.07 -5.25
N ALA A 384 17.66 -4.78 -4.93
CA ALA A 384 18.43 -3.80 -5.68
C ALA A 384 19.77 -3.60 -4.94
N LEU A 385 20.88 -3.81 -5.65
CA LEU A 385 22.23 -3.73 -5.09
C LEU A 385 23.09 -2.86 -6.01
N THR A 386 23.99 -2.08 -5.41
CA THR A 386 25.11 -1.48 -6.16
C THR A 386 26.36 -2.30 -5.91
N LEU A 387 26.98 -2.75 -6.99
CA LEU A 387 28.25 -3.47 -6.97
C LEU A 387 29.37 -2.51 -7.35
N THR A 388 30.56 -2.72 -6.78
CA THR A 388 31.78 -2.05 -7.19
C THR A 388 32.93 -3.04 -7.27
N THR A 389 33.93 -2.75 -8.11
CA THR A 389 35.09 -3.61 -8.29
C THR A 389 36.26 -3.12 -7.47
N ARG A 390 36.97 -4.05 -6.84
CA ARG A 390 38.18 -3.78 -6.08
C ARG A 390 39.13 -4.96 -6.18
N ASP A 391 40.37 -4.71 -6.58
CA ASP A 391 41.36 -5.76 -6.84
C ASP A 391 40.87 -6.77 -7.91
N GLY A 392 40.15 -6.29 -8.92
CA GLY A 392 39.61 -7.11 -10.02
C GLY A 392 38.45 -8.05 -9.65
N ARG A 393 37.84 -7.88 -8.47
CA ARG A 393 36.66 -8.65 -8.01
C ARG A 393 35.51 -7.73 -7.66
N TRP A 394 34.29 -8.21 -7.92
CA TRP A 394 33.08 -7.52 -7.52
C TRP A 394 32.85 -7.62 -6.00
N GLU A 395 32.41 -6.53 -5.41
CA GLU A 395 31.94 -6.39 -4.04
C GLU A 395 30.60 -5.65 -4.05
N VAL A 396 29.76 -5.92 -3.06
CA VAL A 396 28.51 -5.20 -2.82
C VAL A 396 28.84 -3.92 -2.05
N ALA A 397 28.62 -2.78 -2.70
CA ALA A 397 28.84 -1.46 -2.13
C ALA A 397 27.62 -0.92 -1.39
N SER A 398 26.41 -1.23 -1.86
CA SER A 398 25.15 -0.80 -1.22
C SER A 398 24.06 -1.85 -1.29
N PHE A 399 23.14 -1.73 -0.32
CA PHE A 399 21.84 -2.38 -0.30
C PHE A 399 20.79 -1.29 -0.55
N ASP A 400 20.24 -1.23 -1.75
CA ASP A 400 19.37 -0.13 -2.13
C ASP A 400 17.98 -0.31 -1.53
N THR A 401 17.41 0.77 -0.99
CA THR A 401 16.10 0.71 -0.32
C THR A 401 14.94 0.51 -1.29
N ALA A 402 15.16 0.81 -2.58
CA ALA A 402 14.22 0.58 -3.66
C ALA A 402 14.96 0.44 -5.00
N PRO A 403 14.39 -0.30 -5.97
CA PRO A 403 14.89 -0.29 -7.35
C PRO A 403 14.86 1.12 -7.94
N VAL A 404 15.89 1.45 -8.72
CA VAL A 404 16.02 2.76 -9.37
C VAL A 404 14.97 2.88 -10.50
N LEU A 405 14.20 3.97 -10.48
CA LEU A 405 13.30 4.34 -11.57
C LEU A 405 14.07 4.98 -12.71
N SER A 406 13.64 4.74 -13.95
CA SER A 406 14.18 5.45 -15.10
C SER A 406 13.81 6.94 -15.01
N PRO A 407 14.76 7.85 -15.29
CA PRO A 407 14.56 9.30 -15.12
C PRO A 407 13.45 9.86 -16.01
N ASP A 408 13.18 9.22 -17.16
CA ASP A 408 12.19 9.68 -18.13
C ASP A 408 10.73 9.58 -17.63
N ARG A 409 10.49 8.93 -16.47
CA ARG A 409 9.14 8.73 -15.91
C ARG A 409 9.12 8.60 -14.38
N THR A 410 9.75 9.52 -13.67
CA THR A 410 9.14 9.90 -12.39
C THR A 410 7.77 10.49 -12.76
N GLY A 411 6.67 9.81 -12.42
CA GLY A 411 5.31 10.34 -12.63
C GLY A 411 5.22 11.78 -12.10
N PRO A 412 4.22 12.60 -12.50
CA PRO A 412 4.22 14.03 -12.23
C PRO A 412 4.29 14.31 -10.71
N VAL A 413 5.51 14.42 -10.19
CA VAL A 413 5.81 15.32 -9.10
C VAL A 413 5.66 16.67 -9.78
N ALA A 414 4.62 17.41 -9.40
CA ALA A 414 4.47 18.78 -9.83
C ALA A 414 5.63 19.58 -9.22
N ASP A 415 6.81 19.49 -9.83
CA ASP A 415 7.87 20.45 -9.63
C ASP A 415 7.35 21.76 -10.23
N ASN A 416 6.79 22.60 -9.37
CA ASN A 416 6.53 24.01 -9.66
C ASN A 416 7.85 24.81 -9.74
N THR A 417 8.86 24.24 -10.40
CA THR A 417 10.03 24.98 -10.87
C THR A 417 9.96 24.94 -12.37
N GLY A 418 9.02 25.72 -12.92
CA GLY A 418 9.03 26.05 -14.33
C GLY A 418 10.34 26.77 -14.62
N ASP A 419 11.20 26.09 -15.37
CA ASP A 419 12.37 26.66 -16.00
C ASP A 419 11.90 27.90 -16.78
N ALA A 420 12.40 29.07 -16.38
CA ALA A 420 12.08 30.30 -17.07
C ALA A 420 12.77 30.24 -18.46
N PRO A 421 12.05 30.41 -19.57
CA PRO A 421 12.71 30.54 -20.86
C PRO A 421 13.54 31.82 -20.86
N ASP A 422 14.83 31.68 -21.13
CA ASP A 422 15.76 32.77 -21.37
C ASP A 422 15.12 33.80 -22.31
N ALA A 423 14.95 35.03 -21.82
CA ALA A 423 14.59 36.15 -22.65
C ALA A 423 15.79 36.46 -23.55
N SER A 424 15.66 36.08 -24.83
CA SER A 424 16.52 36.52 -25.92
C SER A 424 16.76 38.03 -25.80
N SER A 425 18.03 38.39 -25.66
CA SER A 425 18.49 39.77 -25.78
C SER A 425 18.30 40.19 -27.24
N ASP A 426 17.36 41.11 -27.48
CA ASP A 426 17.25 41.79 -28.77
C ASP A 426 18.30 42.93 -28.78
N GLU A 427 19.17 42.87 -29.77
CA GLU A 427 20.30 43.77 -30.00
C GLU A 427 19.93 44.69 -31.18
N SER A 428 19.87 46.00 -30.88
CA SER A 428 19.99 47.18 -31.77
C SER A 428 18.92 47.50 -32.82
#